data_AF-A0A2K9Z8U2-F1
#
_entry.id   AF-A0A2K9Z8U2-F1
#
_cell.length_a   1.000
_cell.length_b   1.000
_cell.length_c   1.000
_cell.angle_alpha   90.00
_cell.angle_beta   90.00
_cell.angle_gamma   90.00
#
_symmetry.space_group_name_H-M   'P 1'
#
loop_
_entity.id
_entity.type
_entity.pdbx_description
1 polymer ?
#
loop_
_entity_poly.entity_id
_entity_poly.type
_entity_poly.pdbx_seq_one_letter_code
_entity_poly.pdbx_strand_id
1 'polypeptide(L)' 'MRVRIVSGKFAGMSRLARHRAITDLLKPELDAGLHALAVEPAAPDEPTRW' A
#
# COMPACT_ATOMS: atom_id res chain seq x y z
N MET A 1 -8.87 8.72 -6.28
CA MET A 1 -7.75 8.13 -7.05
C MET A 1 -7.34 6.81 -6.40
N ARG A 2 -6.87 5.83 -7.18
CA ARG A 2 -6.47 4.50 -6.70
C ARG A 2 -5.10 4.14 -7.26
N VAL A 3 -4.21 3.68 -6.39
CA VAL A 3 -2.83 3.33 -6.73
C VAL A 3 -2.60 1.85 -6.49
N ARG A 4 -2.15 1.14 -7.52
CA ARG A 4 -1.78 -0.27 -7.44
C ARG A 4 -0.27 -0.36 -7.29
N ILE A 5 0.20 -1.13 -6.31
CA ILE A 5 1.61 -1.22 -5.98
C ILE A 5 2.01 -2.69 -5.98
N VAL A 6 2.95 -3.05 -6.84
CA VAL A 6 3.52 -4.40 -6.88
C VAL A 6 4.96 -4.35 -6.35
N SER A 7 5.26 -5.11 -5.31
CA SER A 7 6.60 -5.14 -4.71
C SER A 7 6.88 -6.45 -3.99
N GLY A 8 8.10 -6.98 -4.16
CA GLY A 8 8.58 -8.15 -3.41
C GLY A 8 8.61 -7.92 -1.89
N LYS A 9 8.63 -6.65 -1.43
CA LYS A 9 8.53 -6.31 0.00
C LYS A 9 7.23 -6.76 0.66
N PHE A 10 6.18 -7.01 -0.13
CA PHE A 10 4.88 -7.44 0.40
C PHE A 10 4.77 -8.97 0.59
N ALA A 11 5.74 -9.75 0.11
CA ALA A 11 5.75 -11.20 0.26
C ALA A 11 5.75 -11.59 1.75
N GLY A 12 4.84 -12.49 2.13
CA GLY A 12 4.66 -12.94 3.52
C GLY A 12 4.00 -11.92 4.46
N MET A 13 3.76 -10.68 4.03
CA MET A 13 3.03 -9.70 4.84
C MET A 13 1.52 -9.96 4.76
N SER A 14 0.84 -9.84 5.90
CA SER A 14 -0.62 -9.77 5.92
C SER A 14 -1.12 -8.52 5.20
N ARG A 15 -2.38 -8.54 4.73
CA ARG A 15 -3.02 -7.37 4.10
C ARG A 15 -2.88 -6.11 4.96
N LEU A 16 -3.15 -6.22 6.26
CA LEU A 16 -3.02 -5.08 7.19
C LEU A 16 -1.58 -4.58 7.32
N ALA A 17 -0.61 -5.49 7.39
CA ALA A 17 0.81 -5.13 7.50
C ALA A 17 1.29 -4.32 6.27
N ARG A 18 0.84 -4.69 5.06
CA ARG A 18 1.16 -3.93 3.83
C ARG A 18 0.58 -2.53 3.85
N HIS A 19 -0.68 -2.41 4.25
CA HIS A 19 -1.33 -1.11 4.37
C HIS A 19 -0.62 -0.23 5.41
N ARG A 20 -0.27 -0.78 6.59
CA ARG A 20 0.51 -0.05 7.60
C ARG A 20 1.86 0.41 7.06
N ALA A 21 2.62 -0.47 6.41
CA ALA A 21 3.92 -0.11 5.83
C ALA A 21 3.82 1.06 4.82
N ILE A 22 2.75 1.10 4.03
CA ILE A 22 2.50 2.20 3.09
C ILE A 22 2.06 3.48 3.82
N THR A 23 1.13 3.37 4.78
CA THR A 23 0.65 4.52 5.55
C THR A 23 1.77 5.14 6.37
N ASP A 24 2.64 4.32 6.96
CA ASP A 24 3.80 4.80 7.73
C ASP A 24 4.77 5.57 6.83
N LEU A 25 4.99 5.10 5.58
CA LEU A 25 5.80 5.80 4.60
C LEU A 25 5.17 7.12 4.14
N LEU A 26 3.85 7.17 3.98
CA LEU A 26 3.10 8.34 3.52
C LEU A 26 2.74 9.34 4.63
N LYS A 27 3.18 9.09 5.86
CA LYS A 27 2.83 9.92 7.01
C LYS A 27 3.17 11.41 6.80
N PRO A 28 4.36 11.80 6.30
CA PRO A 28 4.67 13.21 6.02
C PRO A 28 3.69 13.88 5.05
N GLU A 29 3.22 13.15 4.03
CA GLU A 29 2.32 13.63 2.99
C GLU A 29 0.88 13.77 3.52
N LEU A 30 0.45 12.82 4.36
CA LEU A 30 -0.82 12.91 5.08
C LEU A 30 -0.81 14.11 6.04
N ASP A 31 0.29 14.30 6.77
CA ASP A 31 0.47 15.43 7.68
C ASP A 31 0.55 16.77 6.90
N ALA A 32 1.02 16.75 5.64
CA ALA A 32 1.04 17.90 4.73
C ALA A 32 -0.30 18.20 4.03
N GLY A 33 -1.35 17.40 4.28
CA GLY A 33 -2.71 17.67 3.82
C GLY A 33 -3.26 16.71 2.76
N LEU A 34 -2.58 15.61 2.44
CA LEU A 34 -3.18 14.54 1.62
C LEU A 34 -4.41 13.96 2.33
N HIS A 35 -5.60 14.19 1.78
CA HIS A 35 -6.86 13.79 2.42
C HIS A 35 -7.07 12.27 2.46
N ALA A 36 -6.85 11.58 1.33
CA ALA A 36 -6.99 10.13 1.24
C ALA A 36 -6.32 9.56 -0.01
N LEU A 37 -5.75 8.37 0.11
CA LEU A 37 -5.21 7.60 -1.00
C LEU A 37 -5.67 6.14 -0.89
N ALA A 38 -6.42 5.67 -1.89
CA ALA A 38 -6.74 4.25 -1.98
C ALA A 38 -5.54 3.52 -2.56
N VAL A 39 -5.01 2.55 -1.81
CA VAL A 39 -3.85 1.73 -2.22
C VAL A 39 -4.23 0.25 -2.30
N GLU A 40 -3.70 -0.43 -3.32
CA GLU A 40 -3.89 -1.85 -3.58
C GLU A 40 -2.52 -2.54 -3.68
N PRO A 41 -1.96 -2.99 -2.55
CA PRO A 41 -0.64 -3.62 -2.51
C PRO A 41 -0.68 -5.13 -2.79
N ALA A 42 0.18 -5.60 -3.68
CA ALA A 42 0.32 -7.02 -4.03
C ALA A 42 1.80 -7.42 -4.18
N ALA A 43 2.15 -8.64 -3.76
CA ALA A 43 3.45 -9.21 -4.12
C ALA A 43 3.44 -9.65 -5.60
N PRO A 44 4.60 -9.77 -6.28
CA PRO A 44 4.67 -10.11 -7.70
C PRO A 44 3.96 -11.41 -8.08
N ASP A 45 3.95 -12.39 -7.17
CA ASP A 45 3.40 -13.73 -7.41
C ASP A 45 1.98 -13.93 -6.85
N GLU A 46 1.32 -12.85 -6.42
CA GLU A 46 -0.03 -12.94 -5.84
C GLU A 46 -1.13 -12.65 -6.86
N PRO A 47 -2.23 -13.43 -6.83
CA PRO A 47 -3.38 -13.14 -7.66
C PRO A 47 -4.01 -11.82 -7.23
N THR A 48 -4.09 -10.87 -8.16
CA THR A 48 -4.76 -9.59 -7.97
C THR A 48 -6.15 -9.61 -8.60
N ARG A 49 -7.10 -8.89 -8.01
CA ARG A 49 -8.51 -8.79 -8.48
C ARG A 49 -8.95 -7.35 -8.68
N TRP A 50 -7.99 -6.45 -8.85
CA TRP A 50 -8.24 -5.03 -9.07
C TRP A 50 -8.45 -4.69 -10.53
#